data_AF-A0A142BHQ6-F1
#
_entry.id   AF-A0A142BHQ6-F1
#
_cell.length_a   1.000
_cell.length_b   1.000
_cell.length_c   1.000
_cell.angle_alpha   90.00
_cell.angle_beta   90.00
_cell.angle_gamma   90.00
#
_symmetry.space_group_name_H-M   'P 1'
#
loop_
_entity.id
_entity.type
_entity.pdbx_description
1 polymer ?
#
loop_
_entity_poly.entity_id
_entity_poly.type
_entity_poly.pdbx_seq_one_letter_code
_entity_poly.pdbx_strand_id
1 'polypeptide(L)'
;MTHRSNHQKGFTLLEVMLALSILAIVGIGVTRTVGANVSNTLYMRQKTIARWVADNELTTIRLEQQWPRENWESYSVEMANTEWHIRKRSIKTTSDDFRMVQVEVRDRKDDKVSPLETLQTYMVRQ
;
A
#
# COMPACT_ATOMS: atom_id res chain seq x y z
N MET A 1 -37.99 45.73 -42.57
CA MET A 1 -37.09 44.57 -42.39
C MET A 1 -35.71 45.10 -42.02
N THR A 2 -35.35 45.07 -40.74
CA THR A 2 -34.05 45.57 -40.25
C THR A 2 -33.10 44.40 -40.05
N HIS A 3 -32.12 44.27 -40.95
CA HIS A 3 -31.09 43.24 -40.86
C HIS A 3 -30.10 43.65 -39.76
N ARG A 4 -30.18 43.03 -38.58
CA ARG A 4 -29.12 43.15 -37.57
C ARG A 4 -27.88 42.44 -38.08
N SER A 5 -26.81 43.18 -38.38
CA SER A 5 -25.52 42.56 -38.71
C SER A 5 -24.91 41.96 -37.44
N ASN A 6 -24.73 40.65 -37.47
CA ASN A 6 -24.10 39.91 -36.38
C ASN A 6 -22.59 40.18 -36.48
N HIS A 7 -22.08 41.11 -35.68
CA HIS A 7 -20.64 41.37 -35.62
C HIS A 7 -19.96 40.17 -34.97
N GLN A 8 -19.30 39.34 -35.78
CA GLN A 8 -18.41 38.29 -35.28
C GLN A 8 -17.25 38.95 -34.53
N LYS A 9 -17.28 38.87 -33.19
CA LYS A 9 -16.15 39.28 -32.35
C LYS A 9 -15.07 38.21 -32.48
N GLY A 10 -13.90 38.58 -33.02
CA GLY A 10 -12.71 37.73 -32.98
C GLY A 10 -12.10 37.68 -31.57
N PHE A 11 -11.35 36.62 -31.27
CA PHE A 11 -10.65 36.48 -30.00
C PHE A 11 -9.49 37.49 -29.89
N THR A 12 -9.33 38.05 -28.69
CA THR A 12 -8.18 38.90 -28.37
C THR A 12 -6.96 38.06 -28.02
N LEU A 13 -5.75 38.63 -28.21
CA LEU A 13 -4.51 38.00 -27.75
C LEU A 13 -4.56 37.68 -26.25
N LEU A 14 -5.16 38.58 -25.45
CA LEU A 14 -5.29 38.42 -24.01
C LEU A 14 -6.15 37.21 -23.62
N GLU A 15 -7.26 36.95 -24.33
CA GLU A 15 -8.10 35.76 -24.08
C GLU A 15 -7.35 34.46 -24.37
N VAL A 16 -6.59 34.39 -25.47
CA VAL A 16 -5.83 33.18 -25.81
C VAL A 16 -4.71 32.95 -24.79
N MET A 17 -3.99 34.01 -24.40
CA MET A 17 -2.95 33.91 -23.37
C MET A 17 -3.54 33.50 -22.02
N LEU A 18 -4.67 34.07 -21.61
CA LEU A 18 -5.35 33.71 -20.37
C LEU A 18 -5.85 32.26 -20.41
N ALA A 19 -6.45 31.83 -21.52
CA ALA A 19 -6.94 30.46 -21.68
C ALA A 19 -5.80 29.44 -21.60
N LEU A 20 -4.68 29.69 -22.28
CA LEU A 20 -3.49 28.84 -22.20
C LEU A 20 -2.88 28.84 -20.79
N SER A 21 -2.88 29.99 -20.10
CA SER A 21 -2.38 30.09 -18.73
C SER A 21 -3.21 29.25 -17.76
N ILE A 22 -4.53 29.34 -17.84
CA ILE A 22 -5.45 28.53 -17.03
C ILE A 22 -5.28 27.05 -17.37
N LEU A 23 -5.25 26.71 -18.67
CA LEU A 23 -5.06 25.35 -19.14
C LEU A 23 -3.76 24.73 -18.60
N ALA A 24 -2.65 25.49 -18.63
CA ALA A 24 -1.37 25.02 -18.12
C ALA A 24 -1.43 24.71 -16.61
N ILE A 25 -2.05 25.59 -15.81
CA ILE A 25 -2.21 25.39 -14.36
C ILE A 25 -3.07 24.16 -14.07
N VAL A 26 -4.20 24.02 -14.75
CA VAL A 26 -5.10 22.86 -14.61
C VAL A 26 -4.38 21.57 -15.02
N GLY A 27 -3.64 21.58 -16.13
CA GLY A 27 -2.86 20.44 -16.60
C GLY A 27 -1.82 19.96 -15.60
N ILE A 28 -1.12 20.87 -14.92
CA ILE A 28 -0.19 20.54 -13.84
C ILE A 28 -0.93 19.88 -12.67
N GLY A 29 -2.09 20.43 -12.27
CA GLY A 29 -2.92 19.87 -11.22
C GLY A 29 -3.35 18.43 -11.53
N VAL A 30 -3.91 18.20 -12.72
CA VAL A 30 -4.33 16.87 -13.18
C VAL A 30 -3.17 15.89 -13.18
N THR A 31 -2.01 16.29 -13.73
CA THR A 31 -0.83 15.41 -13.81
C THR A 31 -0.37 14.99 -12.41
N ARG A 32 -0.35 15.92 -11.45
CA ARG A 32 -0.01 15.60 -10.05
C ARG A 32 -1.00 14.63 -9.43
N THR A 33 -2.30 14.85 -9.63
CA THR A 33 -3.34 13.96 -9.12
C THR A 33 -3.23 12.56 -9.73
N VAL A 34 -2.99 12.44 -11.04
CA VAL A 34 -2.78 11.14 -11.70
C VAL A 34 -1.54 10.45 -11.14
N GLY A 35 -0.43 11.16 -11.00
CA GLY A 35 0.80 10.62 -10.39
C GLY A 35 0.57 10.08 -8.98
N ALA A 36 -0.12 10.85 -8.13
CA ALA A 36 -0.46 10.43 -6.77
C ALA A 36 -1.36 9.18 -6.74
N ASN A 37 -2.35 9.09 -7.65
CA ASN A 37 -3.22 7.92 -7.76
C ASN A 37 -2.46 6.66 -8.18
N VAL A 38 -1.51 6.77 -9.13
CA VAL A 38 -0.65 5.66 -9.54
C VAL A 38 0.20 5.19 -8.37
N SER A 39 0.89 6.10 -7.66
CA SER A 39 1.70 5.76 -6.48
C SER A 39 0.87 5.07 -5.40
N ASN A 40 -0.34 5.58 -5.11
CA ASN A 40 -1.23 4.96 -4.12
C ASN A 40 -1.67 3.55 -4.56
N THR A 41 -2.01 3.37 -5.83
CA THR A 41 -2.40 2.06 -6.37
C THR A 41 -1.26 1.04 -6.27
N LEU A 42 -0.03 1.45 -6.57
CA LEU A 42 1.16 0.61 -6.41
C LEU A 42 1.40 0.23 -4.94
N TYR A 43 1.25 1.18 -4.02
CA TYR A 43 1.36 0.93 -2.59
C TYR A 43 0.30 -0.07 -2.10
N MET A 44 -0.97 0.09 -2.51
CA MET A 44 -2.04 -0.84 -2.16
C MET A 44 -1.80 -2.25 -2.72
N ARG A 45 -1.24 -2.36 -3.93
CA ARG A 45 -0.83 -3.64 -4.50
C ARG A 45 0.26 -4.31 -3.67
N GLN A 46 1.32 -3.58 -3.29
CA GLN A 46 2.37 -4.11 -2.43
C GLN A 46 1.82 -4.59 -1.09
N LYS A 47 0.94 -3.79 -0.47
CA LYS A 47 0.28 -4.13 0.79
C LYS A 47 -0.58 -5.39 0.68
N THR A 48 -1.30 -5.57 -0.42
CA THR A 48 -2.10 -6.77 -0.70
C THR A 48 -1.22 -8.02 -0.80
N ILE A 49 -0.09 -7.95 -1.52
CA ILE A 49 0.84 -9.07 -1.64
C ILE A 49 1.49 -9.38 -0.29
N ALA A 50 1.93 -8.35 0.45
CA ALA A 50 2.47 -8.52 1.81
C ALA A 50 1.48 -9.22 2.74
N ARG A 51 0.18 -8.92 2.61
CA ARG A 51 -0.88 -9.62 3.33
C ARG A 51 -0.97 -11.09 2.96
N TRP A 52 -0.92 -11.44 1.67
CA TRP A 52 -0.91 -12.84 1.23
C TRP A 52 0.31 -13.61 1.75
N VAL A 53 1.48 -12.96 1.78
CA VAL A 53 2.69 -13.52 2.40
C VAL A 53 2.45 -13.81 3.88
N ALA A 54 1.86 -12.86 4.62
CA ALA A 54 1.55 -13.02 6.03
C ALA A 54 0.48 -14.11 6.29
N ASP A 55 -0.56 -14.18 5.45
CA ASP A 55 -1.63 -15.20 5.52
C ASP A 55 -1.07 -16.61 5.26
N ASN A 56 -0.18 -16.75 4.27
CA ASN A 56 0.53 -18.00 4.02
C ASN A 56 1.35 -18.42 5.25
N GLU A 57 2.05 -17.47 5.87
CA GLU A 57 2.87 -17.79 7.04
C GLU A 57 2.04 -18.19 8.26
N LEU A 58 0.95 -17.48 8.53
CA LEU A 58 0.02 -17.88 9.58
C LEU A 58 -0.59 -19.26 9.33
N THR A 59 -0.83 -19.60 8.06
CA THR A 59 -1.30 -20.93 7.68
C THR A 59 -0.23 -21.98 7.96
N THR A 60 1.03 -21.74 7.61
CA THR A 60 2.16 -22.62 7.93
C THR A 60 2.25 -22.87 9.44
N ILE A 61 2.26 -21.81 10.25
CA ILE A 61 2.32 -21.92 11.72
C ILE A 61 1.15 -22.76 12.27
N ARG A 62 -0.05 -22.59 11.70
CA ARG A 62 -1.23 -23.36 12.11
C ARG A 62 -1.12 -24.84 11.73
N LEU A 63 -0.52 -25.16 10.58
CA LEU A 63 -0.28 -26.53 10.13
C LEU A 63 0.82 -27.24 10.93
N GLU A 64 1.86 -26.51 11.34
CA GLU A 64 2.94 -27.03 12.18
C GLU A 64 2.47 -27.36 13.61
N GLN A 65 1.33 -26.80 14.04
CA GLN A 65 0.77 -26.95 15.40
C GLN A 65 1.74 -26.56 16.52
N GLN A 66 2.79 -25.81 16.18
CA GLN A 66 3.82 -25.36 17.10
C GLN A 66 3.82 -23.84 17.15
N TRP A 67 3.88 -23.29 18.36
CA TRP A 67 4.04 -21.85 18.51
C TRP A 67 5.45 -21.40 18.12
N PRO A 68 5.57 -20.27 17.41
CA PRO A 68 6.86 -19.64 17.20
C PRO A 68 7.54 -19.31 18.53
N ARG A 69 8.86 -19.11 18.48
CA ARG A 69 9.63 -18.67 19.66
C ARG A 69 9.19 -17.27 20.09
N GLU A 70 9.45 -16.92 21.35
CA GLU A 70 9.16 -15.57 21.88
C GLU A 70 10.10 -14.51 21.29
N ASN A 71 11.31 -14.95 20.93
CA ASN A 71 12.26 -14.12 20.18
C ASN A 71 11.83 -14.03 18.72
N TRP A 72 12.17 -12.91 18.09
CA TRP A 72 11.99 -12.73 16.65
C TRP A 72 12.77 -13.78 15.87
N GLU A 73 12.04 -14.50 15.03
CA GLU A 73 12.59 -15.35 13.98
C GLU A 73 12.34 -14.65 12.64
N SER A 74 13.40 -14.42 11.87
CA SER A 74 13.35 -13.67 10.62
C SER A 74 13.94 -14.47 9.47
N TYR A 75 13.29 -14.42 8.31
CA TYR A 75 13.76 -15.04 7.08
C TYR A 75 13.14 -14.35 5.86
N SER A 76 13.60 -14.70 4.66
CA SER A 76 13.08 -14.15 3.41
C SER A 76 12.26 -15.17 2.63
N VAL A 77 11.25 -14.71 1.90
CA VAL A 77 10.52 -15.51 0.91
C VAL A 77 10.34 -14.71 -0.38
N GLU A 78 10.28 -15.39 -1.51
CA GLU A 78 9.95 -14.74 -2.78
C GLU A 78 8.46 -14.92 -3.10
N MET A 79 7.77 -13.82 -3.40
CA MET A 79 6.40 -13.85 -3.91
C MET A 79 6.16 -12.68 -4.86
N ALA A 80 5.49 -12.96 -5.99
CA ALA A 80 5.22 -11.96 -7.03
C ALA A 80 6.51 -11.25 -7.51
N ASN A 81 7.58 -12.02 -7.69
CA ASN A 81 8.88 -11.55 -8.18
C ASN A 81 9.53 -10.48 -7.27
N THR A 82 9.18 -10.49 -5.99
CA THR A 82 9.67 -9.59 -4.94
C THR A 82 10.14 -10.44 -3.77
N GLU A 83 11.32 -10.13 -3.22
CA GLU A 83 11.78 -10.71 -1.96
C GLU A 83 11.10 -9.99 -0.79
N TRP A 84 10.49 -10.76 0.10
CA TRP A 84 9.80 -10.28 1.29
C TRP A 84 10.55 -10.76 2.52
N HIS A 85 10.76 -9.85 3.47
CA HIS A 85 11.38 -10.16 4.74
C HIS A 85 10.30 -10.33 5.80
N ILE A 86 10.14 -11.57 6.25
CA ILE A 86 9.18 -11.98 7.26
C ILE A 86 9.89 -12.00 8.60
N ARG A 87 9.20 -11.58 9.65
CA ARG A 87 9.56 -11.97 11.01
C ARG A 87 8.35 -12.39 11.81
N LYS A 88 8.50 -13.44 12.62
CA LYS A 88 7.46 -13.99 13.47
C LYS A 88 7.92 -14.13 14.91
N ARG A 89 6.97 -14.06 15.84
CA ARG A 89 7.17 -14.42 17.25
C ARG A 89 5.85 -14.77 17.93
N SER A 90 5.94 -15.47 19.05
CA SER A 90 4.85 -15.60 20.01
C SER A 90 4.98 -14.56 21.13
N ILE A 91 3.85 -14.10 21.64
CA ILE A 91 3.74 -13.18 22.77
C ILE A 91 2.87 -13.87 23.81
N LYS A 92 3.36 -13.92 25.05
CA LYS A 92 2.62 -14.50 26.17
C LYS A 92 1.30 -13.75 26.38
N THR A 93 0.24 -14.51 26.60
CA THR A 93 -1.03 -13.96 27.06
C THR A 93 -1.19 -14.23 28.55
N THR A 94 -2.29 -13.77 29.14
CA THR A 94 -2.59 -14.00 30.56
C THR A 94 -2.79 -15.48 30.91
N SER A 95 -3.21 -16.30 29.93
CA SER A 95 -3.34 -17.76 30.10
C SER A 95 -2.20 -18.49 29.38
N ASP A 96 -1.69 -19.56 29.99
CA ASP A 96 -0.66 -20.40 29.39
C ASP A 96 -1.17 -21.25 28.22
N ASP A 97 -2.48 -21.41 28.08
CA ASP A 97 -3.11 -22.15 26.99
C ASP A 97 -3.15 -21.34 25.69
N PHE A 98 -2.96 -20.01 25.78
CA PHE A 98 -3.05 -19.09 24.65
C PHE A 98 -1.73 -18.36 24.40
N ARG A 99 -1.35 -18.26 23.13
CA ARG A 99 -0.29 -17.37 22.66
C ARG A 99 -0.83 -16.46 21.57
N MET A 100 -0.45 -15.19 21.62
CA MET A 100 -0.63 -14.29 20.48
C MET A 100 0.55 -14.48 19.54
N VAL A 101 0.30 -14.89 18.31
CA VAL A 101 1.31 -14.97 17.26
C VAL A 101 1.27 -13.68 16.46
N GLN A 102 2.43 -13.05 16.31
CA GLN A 102 2.62 -11.87 15.51
C GLN A 102 3.50 -12.22 14.30
N VAL A 103 3.02 -11.90 13.10
CA VAL A 103 3.77 -12.00 11.85
C VAL A 103 3.86 -10.61 11.24
N GLU A 104 5.07 -10.20 10.86
CA GLU A 104 5.32 -8.94 10.19
C GLU A 104 6.01 -9.17 8.84
N VAL A 105 5.58 -8.44 7.83
CA VAL A 105 6.09 -8.54 6.47
C VAL A 105 6.62 -7.19 5.99
N ARG A 106 7.83 -7.19 5.46
CA ARG A 106 8.54 -6.02 4.94
C ARG A 106 9.01 -6.26 3.50
N ASP A 107 9.08 -5.19 2.73
CA ASP A 107 9.74 -5.14 1.42
C ASP A 107 11.26 -4.91 1.52
N ARG A 108 11.76 -4.57 2.71
CA ARG A 108 13.17 -4.27 2.98
C ARG A 108 13.62 -4.93 4.28
N LYS A 109 14.87 -5.37 4.30
CA LYS A 109 15.48 -6.08 5.45
C LYS A 109 15.73 -5.19 6.68
N ASP A 110 15.55 -3.87 6.56
CA ASP A 110 15.79 -2.94 7.65
C ASP A 110 14.65 -2.97 8.68
N ASP A 111 14.94 -3.48 9.88
CA ASP A 111 14.01 -3.54 11.00
C ASP A 111 13.56 -2.17 11.52
N LYS A 112 14.27 -1.08 11.18
CA LYS A 112 13.85 0.29 11.51
C LYS A 112 12.69 0.78 10.65
N VAL A 113 12.47 0.14 9.50
CA VAL A 113 11.35 0.43 8.62
C VAL A 113 10.11 -0.27 9.16
N SER A 114 9.02 0.50 9.27
CA SER A 114 7.71 -0.06 9.64
C SER A 114 7.30 -1.17 8.66
N PRO A 115 6.77 -2.29 9.16
CA PRO A 115 6.30 -3.35 8.28
C PRO A 115 5.17 -2.86 7.38
N LEU A 116 5.12 -3.39 6.16
CA LEU A 116 4.01 -3.13 5.24
C LEU A 116 2.71 -3.76 5.74
N GLU A 117 2.84 -4.94 6.36
CA GLU A 117 1.74 -5.62 7.01
C GLU A 117 2.16 -6.26 8.34
N THR A 118 1.24 -6.21 9.30
CA THR A 118 1.34 -6.94 10.56
C THR A 118 0.04 -7.69 10.80
N LEU A 119 0.13 -9.01 10.92
CA LEU A 119 -1.01 -9.84 11.30
C LEU A 119 -0.78 -10.39 12.71
N GLN A 120 -1.84 -10.38 13.50
CA GLN A 120 -1.87 -10.96 14.84
C GLN A 120 -3.00 -11.97 14.90
N THR A 121 -2.71 -13.15 15.42
CA THR A 121 -3.71 -14.19 15.66
C THR A 121 -3.48 -14.82 17.03
N TYR A 122 -4.53 -15.37 17.63
CA TYR A 122 -4.43 -16.14 18.86
C TYR A 122 -4.46 -17.63 18.53
N MET A 123 -3.53 -18.37 19.13
CA MET A 123 -3.45 -19.82 18.98
C MET A 123 -3.56 -20.49 20.35
N VAL A 124 -4.31 -21.59 20.37
CA VAL A 124 -4.48 -22.46 21.54
C VAL A 124 -3.53 -23.64 21.42
N ARG A 125 -2.99 -24.09 22.54
CA ARG A 125 -2.22 -25.33 22.60
C ARG A 125 -3.15 -26.51 22.30
N GLN A 126 -2.92 -27.20 21.18
CA GLN A 126 -3.62 -28.46 20.88
C GLN A 126 -3.12 -29.57 21.80
#